data_AF-G7Y3A4-F1
#
_entry.id   AF-G7Y3A4-F1
#
_cell.length_a   1.000
_cell.length_b   1.000
_cell.length_c   1.000
_cell.angle_alpha   90.00
_cell.angle_beta   90.00
_cell.angle_gamma   90.00
#
_symmetry.space_group_name_H-M   'P 1'
#
loop_
_entity.id
_entity.type
_entity.pdbx_description
1 polymer ?
#
loop_
_entity_poly.entity_id
_entity_poly.type
_entity_poly.pdbx_seq_one_letter_code
_entity_poly.pdbx_strand_id
1 'polypeptide(L)'
;MGLLTSGTPLHWNETKKHARYIQREGIRQFIYLYRTLNSRTKHTLKWGDEIEYTLLRADPKTGCVQLYLTASDLLQRLTSPELNGSNTFGNKYEADKCTACK
;
A
#
# COMPACT_ATOMS: atom_id res chain seq x y z
N MET A 1 3.16 -4.87 -3.10
CA MET A 1 2.29 -4.77 -1.90
C MET A 1 0.83 -4.99 -2.31
N GLY A 2 0.10 -5.88 -1.64
CA GLY A 2 -1.35 -6.06 -1.85
C GLY A 2 -2.16 -5.00 -1.10
N LEU A 3 -3.36 -4.67 -1.58
CA LEU A 3 -4.22 -3.66 -0.96
C LEU A 3 -4.62 -4.10 0.47
N LEU A 4 -4.56 -3.17 1.43
CA LEU A 4 -4.89 -3.43 2.82
C LEU A 4 -6.36 -3.87 2.97
N THR A 5 -6.60 -4.92 3.75
CA THR A 5 -7.95 -5.34 4.12
C THR A 5 -8.59 -4.33 5.07
N SER A 6 -9.82 -3.91 4.80
CA SER A 6 -10.55 -2.98 5.66
C SER A 6 -10.96 -3.63 6.99
N GLY A 7 -10.77 -2.92 8.10
CA GLY A 7 -11.16 -3.34 9.45
C GLY A 7 -11.37 -2.12 10.35
N THR A 8 -11.87 -2.34 11.57
CA THR A 8 -12.12 -1.26 12.53
C THR A 8 -10.88 -1.01 13.39
N PRO A 9 -10.19 0.15 13.26
CA PRO A 9 -9.04 0.46 14.11
C PRO A 9 -9.50 0.78 15.54
N LEU A 10 -8.69 0.39 16.52
CA LEU A 10 -8.89 0.74 17.92
C LEU A 10 -8.14 2.04 18.25
N HIS A 11 -8.69 2.87 19.12
CA HIS A 11 -7.96 4.01 19.66
C HIS A 11 -6.80 3.54 20.55
N TRP A 12 -5.84 4.44 20.81
CA TRP A 12 -4.65 4.10 21.61
C TRP A 12 -4.99 3.55 23.00
N ASN A 13 -5.94 4.17 23.70
CA ASN A 13 -6.34 3.76 25.05
C ASN A 13 -6.96 2.37 25.09
N GLU A 14 -7.60 1.95 24.00
CA GLU A 14 -8.20 0.62 23.83
C GLU A 14 -7.12 -0.39 23.44
N THR A 15 -6.31 -0.06 22.44
CA THR A 15 -5.20 -0.89 21.94
C THR A 15 -4.20 -1.23 23.04
N LYS A 16 -3.86 -0.25 23.89
CA LYS A 16 -2.90 -0.42 24.99
C LYS A 16 -3.30 -1.53 25.97
N LYS A 17 -4.60 -1.74 26.19
CA LYS A 17 -5.11 -2.83 27.05
C LYS A 17 -4.79 -4.21 26.47
N HIS A 18 -4.71 -4.32 25.14
CA HIS A 18 -4.42 -5.55 24.42
C HIS A 18 -2.93 -5.75 24.13
N ALA A 19 -2.05 -4.80 24.44
CA ALA A 19 -0.63 -4.85 24.06
C ALA A 19 0.08 -6.14 24.53
N ARG A 20 -0.18 -6.58 25.77
CA ARG A 20 0.37 -7.83 26.31
C ARG A 20 -0.16 -9.07 25.60
N TYR A 21 -1.46 -9.07 25.26
CA TYR A 21 -2.07 -10.15 24.50
C TYR A 21 -1.46 -10.25 23.09
N ILE A 22 -1.39 -9.12 22.37
CA ILE A 22 -0.81 -9.04 21.02
C ILE A 22 0.65 -9.51 21.03
N GLN A 23 1.45 -9.07 22.00
CA GLN A 23 2.84 -9.52 22.14
C GLN A 23 2.93 -11.04 22.32
N ARG A 24 2.13 -11.62 23.21
CA ARG A 24 2.14 -13.06 23.48
C ARG A 24 1.72 -13.88 22.26
N GLU A 25 0.63 -13.49 21.59
CA GLU A 25 0.16 -14.19 20.39
C GLU A 25 1.13 -14.02 19.22
N GLY A 26 1.76 -12.84 19.07
CA GLY A 26 2.80 -12.61 18.06
C GLY A 26 4.00 -13.53 18.25
N ILE A 27 4.50 -13.70 19.48
CA ILE A 27 5.58 -14.64 19.80
C ILE A 27 5.16 -16.08 19.47
N ARG A 28 3.93 -16.47 19.82
CA ARG A 28 3.40 -17.79 19.52
C ARG A 28 3.35 -18.07 18.01
N GLN A 29 2.85 -17.11 17.23
CA GLN A 29 2.80 -17.19 15.76
C GLN A 29 4.20 -17.27 15.16
N PHE A 30 5.14 -16.47 15.66
CA PHE A 30 6.54 -16.53 15.23
C PHE A 30 7.17 -17.91 15.47
N ILE A 31 7.01 -18.47 16.69
CA ILE A 31 7.54 -19.81 17.01
C ILE A 31 6.92 -20.88 16.11
N TYR A 32 5.61 -20.80 15.87
CA TYR A 32 4.92 -21.72 14.97
C TYR A 32 5.47 -21.65 13.54
N LEU A 33 5.63 -20.44 12.99
CA LEU A 33 6.20 -20.23 11.65
C LEU A 33 7.62 -20.75 11.57
N TYR A 34 8.45 -20.49 12.59
CA TYR A 34 9.82 -20.99 12.63
C TYR A 34 9.86 -22.52 12.60
N ARG A 35 9.10 -23.19 13.48
CA ARG A 35 9.03 -24.66 13.51
C ARG A 35 8.54 -25.27 12.20
N THR A 36 7.65 -24.56 11.50
CA THR A 36 7.04 -25.05 10.25
C THR A 36 7.95 -24.84 9.04
N LEU A 37 8.75 -23.76 9.03
CA LEU A 37 9.48 -23.31 7.86
C LEU A 37 11.00 -23.46 7.96
N ASN A 38 11.55 -23.83 9.12
CA ASN A 38 13.01 -23.90 9.33
C ASN A 38 13.74 -24.90 8.42
N SER A 39 13.07 -25.97 7.98
CA SER A 39 13.64 -27.01 7.12
C SER A 39 13.39 -26.74 5.62
N ARG A 40 12.76 -25.62 5.28
CA ARG A 40 12.39 -25.31 3.90
C ARG A 40 13.61 -24.89 3.09
N THR A 41 14.06 -25.77 2.21
CA THR A 41 15.05 -25.44 1.17
C THR A 41 14.36 -24.85 -0.06
N LYS A 42 14.73 -23.62 -0.45
CA LYS A 42 14.31 -23.04 -1.73
C LYS A 42 15.44 -23.21 -2.75
N HIS A 43 15.17 -23.85 -3.87
CA HIS A 43 16.16 -24.08 -4.93
C HIS A 43 16.45 -22.85 -5.81
N THR A 44 15.69 -21.75 -5.63
CA THR A 44 15.79 -20.55 -6.48
C THR A 44 15.78 -19.30 -5.62
N LEU A 45 16.74 -18.40 -5.85
CA LEU A 45 16.79 -17.07 -5.26
C LEU A 45 15.71 -16.19 -5.91
N LYS A 46 14.69 -15.82 -5.12
CA LYS A 46 13.69 -14.82 -5.52
C LYS A 46 14.05 -13.50 -4.87
N TRP A 47 14.03 -12.42 -5.64
CA TRP A 47 14.31 -11.06 -5.19
C TRP A 47 13.36 -10.09 -5.90
N GLY A 48 13.24 -8.89 -5.35
CA GLY A 48 12.44 -7.80 -5.89
C GLY A 48 12.79 -6.52 -5.13
N ASP A 49 12.47 -5.38 -5.72
CA ASP A 49 12.70 -4.05 -5.12
C ASP A 49 11.37 -3.46 -4.60
N GLU A 50 11.46 -2.57 -3.62
CA GLU A 50 10.32 -1.81 -3.09
C GLU A 50 10.57 -0.32 -3.29
N ILE A 51 9.72 0.32 -4.10
CA ILE A 51 9.86 1.73 -4.48
C ILE A 51 8.64 2.51 -3.96
N GLU A 52 8.91 3.64 -3.30
CA GLU A 52 7.89 4.57 -2.81
C GLU A 52 7.83 5.83 -3.70
N TYR A 53 6.61 6.26 -4.06
CA TYR A 53 6.38 7.46 -4.86
C TYR A 53 5.60 8.50 -4.08
N THR A 54 6.00 9.77 -4.20
CA THR A 54 5.21 10.91 -3.72
C THR A 54 4.61 11.65 -4.90
N LEU A 55 3.29 11.81 -4.91
CA LEU A 55 2.60 12.54 -5.97
C LEU A 55 2.65 14.05 -5.69
N LEU A 56 3.12 14.80 -6.68
CA LEU A 56 3.24 16.25 -6.63
C LEU A 56 2.43 16.91 -7.73
N ARG A 57 1.81 18.04 -7.41
CA ARG A 57 1.15 18.94 -8.37
C ARG A 57 1.93 20.24 -8.44
N ALA A 58 2.51 20.53 -9.60
CA ALA A 58 3.14 21.80 -9.89
C ALA A 58 2.15 22.73 -10.58
N ASP A 59 1.97 23.95 -10.07
CA ASP A 59 1.23 25.00 -10.75
C ASP A 59 2.20 25.84 -11.61
N PRO A 60 2.09 25.78 -12.95
CA PRO A 60 2.99 26.51 -13.83
C PRO A 60 2.82 28.03 -13.77
N LYS A 61 1.69 28.54 -13.27
CA LYS A 61 1.44 29.99 -13.20
C LYS A 61 2.07 30.63 -11.96
N THR A 62 1.99 29.94 -10.83
CA THR A 62 2.51 30.43 -9.55
C THR A 62 3.89 29.89 -9.21
N GLY A 63 4.33 28.81 -9.86
CA GLY A 63 5.57 28.09 -9.53
C GLY A 63 5.45 27.24 -8.26
N CYS A 64 4.27 27.17 -7.64
CA CYS A 64 4.06 26.42 -6.41
C CYS A 64 3.95 24.91 -6.68
N VAL A 65 4.59 24.11 -5.82
CA VAL A 65 4.50 22.65 -5.83
C VAL A 65 3.83 22.17 -4.55
N GLN A 66 2.82 21.33 -4.68
CA GLN A 66 2.01 20.82 -3.56
C GLN A 66 1.89 19.31 -3.61
N LEU A 67 1.66 18.69 -2.44
CA LEU A 67 1.31 17.28 -2.36
C LEU A 67 -0.05 17.03 -3.03
N TYR A 68 -0.10 16.00 -3.87
CA TYR A 68 -1.32 15.60 -4.56
C TYR A 68 -1.96 14.39 -3.86
N LEU A 69 -3.08 14.64 -3.18
CA LEU A 69 -3.71 13.68 -2.24
C LEU A 69 -4.68 12.68 -2.90
N THR A 70 -4.51 12.40 -4.20
CA THR A 70 -5.40 11.52 -4.99
C THR A 70 -4.84 10.09 -5.12
N ALA A 71 -3.85 9.73 -4.31
CA ALA A 71 -3.21 8.41 -4.37
C ALA A 71 -4.21 7.25 -4.20
N SER A 72 -5.21 7.40 -3.32
CA SER A 72 -6.23 6.38 -3.07
C SER A 72 -7.05 6.03 -4.33
N ASP A 73 -7.49 7.04 -5.09
CA ASP A 73 -8.28 6.84 -6.31
C ASP A 73 -7.41 6.23 -7.42
N LEU A 74 -6.15 6.67 -7.51
CA LEU A 74 -5.18 6.14 -8.47
C LEU A 74 -4.90 4.65 -8.21
N LEU A 75 -4.72 4.25 -6.95
CA LEU A 75 -4.53 2.83 -6.58
C LEU A 75 -5.75 1.96 -6.96
N GLN A 76 -6.97 2.47 -6.82
CA GLN A 76 -8.17 1.75 -7.27
C GLN A 76 -8.20 1.57 -8.79
N ARG A 77 -7.85 2.62 -9.55
CA ARG A 77 -7.78 2.56 -11.02
C ARG A 77 -6.72 1.56 -11.48
N LEU A 78 -5.53 1.59 -10.89
CA LEU A 78 -4.41 0.68 -11.22
C LEU A 78 -4.74 -0.79 -10.96
N THR A 79 -5.57 -1.10 -9.96
CA THR A 79 -5.87 -2.49 -9.60
C THR A 79 -6.67 -3.23 -10.70
N SER A 80 -7.53 -2.53 -11.44
CA SER A 80 -8.40 -3.13 -12.46
C SER A 80 -7.69 -3.76 -13.67
N PRO A 81 -6.70 -3.14 -14.34
CA PRO A 81 -5.94 -3.77 -15.41
C PRO A 81 -5.00 -4.88 -14.92
N GLU A 82 -4.40 -4.74 -13.73
CA GLU A 82 -3.49 -5.75 -13.15
C GLU A 82 -4.20 -7.09 -12.88
N LEU A 83 -5.48 -7.05 -12.49
CA LEU A 83 -6.30 -8.25 -12.32
C LEU A 83 -6.75 -8.88 -13.65
N ASN A 84 -6.90 -8.07 -14.69
CA ASN A 84 -7.43 -8.49 -15.99
C ASN A 84 -6.34 -8.90 -16.99
N GLY A 85 -5.05 -8.80 -16.62
CA GLY A 85 -3.91 -9.22 -17.45
C GLY A 85 -3.75 -8.44 -18.77
N SER A 86 -4.48 -7.33 -18.95
CA SER A 86 -4.42 -6.51 -20.14
C SER A 86 -3.35 -5.42 -19.96
N ASN A 87 -2.18 -5.64 -20.57
CA ASN A 87 -1.09 -4.66 -20.69
C ASN A 87 -1.46 -3.51 -21.65
N THR A 88 -2.57 -2.81 -21.40
CA THR A 88 -2.91 -1.57 -22.08
C THR A 88 -2.59 -0.40 -21.17
N PHE A 89 -1.31 -0.03 -21.08
CA PHE A 89 -0.88 1.31 -20.68
C PHE A 89 -1.22 2.28 -21.81
N GLY A 90 -2.51 2.41 -22.12
CA GLY A 90 -3.02 3.35 -23.10
C GLY A 90 -3.00 4.75 -22.49
N ASN A 91 -2.31 5.67 -23.16
CA ASN A 91 -2.32 7.12 -22.91
C ASN A 91 -3.76 7.66 -22.76
N LYS A 92 -4.32 7.58 -21.56
CA LYS A 92 -5.60 8.19 -21.18
C LYS A 92 -5.44 9.07 -19.95
N TYR A 93 -4.28 9.69 -19.78
CA TYR A 93 -4.13 10.83 -18.87
C TYR A 93 -4.71 12.06 -19.55
N GLU A 94 -6.03 12.05 -19.75
CA GLU A 94 -6.76 13.29 -19.95
C GLU A 94 -6.80 13.94 -18.57
N ALA A 95 -6.19 15.12 -18.46
CA ALA A 95 -6.11 15.88 -17.23
C ALA A 95 -7.54 16.19 -16.76
N ASP A 96 -8.09 15.34 -15.89
CA ASP A 96 -9.33 15.59 -15.16
C ASP A 96 -9.17 16.98 -14.54
N LYS A 97 -9.91 17.95 -15.09
CA LYS A 97 -9.86 19.36 -14.69
C LYS A 97 -10.06 19.42 -13.20
N CYS A 98 -9.02 19.87 -12.49
CA CYS A 98 -9.03 20.05 -11.05
C CYS A 98 -10.14 21.03 -10.65
N THR A 99 -11.31 20.50 -10.29
CA THR A 99 -12.49 21.28 -9.86
C THR A 99 -12.30 21.92 -8.48
N ALA A 100 -11.18 21.66 -7.81
CA ALA A 100 -10.81 22.24 -6.52
C ALA A 100 -10.12 23.62 -6.62
N CYS A 101 -9.94 24.18 -7.82
CA CYS A 101 -9.61 25.59 -7.98
C CYS A 101 -10.89 26.43 -8.04
N LYS A 102 -11.46 26.72 -6.86
CA LYS A 102 -12.25 27.92 -6.60
C LYS A 102 -11.68 28.59 -5.36
#